data_AF-A0A3N5NG77-F1
#
_entry.id   AF-A0A3N5NG77-F1
#
_cell.length_a   1.000
_cell.length_b   1.000
_cell.length_c   1.000
_cell.angle_alpha   90.00
_cell.angle_beta   90.00
_cell.angle_gamma   90.00
#
_symmetry.space_group_name_H-M   'P 1'
#
loop_
_entity.id
_entity.type
_entity.pdbx_description
1 polymer ?
#
loop_
_entity_poly.entity_id
_entity_poly.type
_entity_poly.pdbx_seq_one_letter_code
_entity_poly.pdbx_strand_id
1 'polypeptide(L)' 'MTTTADFDDDMPAEIDFAGATRGKFHRAGAALHVAVYLDATVQGWLLDRARAQGVDLSEQMNALLRKDIERIESAR' A
#
# COMPACT_ATOMS: atom_id res chain seq x y z
N MET A 1 -9.27 46.57 42.18
CA MET A 1 -8.67 45.24 41.92
C MET A 1 -9.78 44.25 42.23
N THR A 2 -10.33 43.53 41.26
CA THR A 2 -9.63 42.52 40.46
C THR A 2 -10.34 42.37 39.10
N THR A 3 -9.61 42.55 38.00
CA THR A 3 -10.06 42.16 36.66
C THR A 3 -9.82 40.67 36.52
N THR A 4 -10.88 39.87 36.50
CA THR A 4 -10.79 38.47 36.08
C THR A 4 -10.59 38.49 34.58
N ALA A 5 -9.37 38.19 34.12
CA ALA A 5 -9.08 38.05 32.71
C ALA A 5 -9.81 36.81 32.19
N ASP A 6 -10.76 37.02 31.28
CA ASP A 6 -11.37 35.97 30.48
C ASP A 6 -10.28 35.36 29.59
N PHE A 7 -9.83 34.16 29.95
CA PHE A 7 -8.99 33.31 29.10
C PHE A 7 -9.88 32.62 28.07
N ASP A 8 -10.48 33.38 27.18
CA ASP A 8 -11.10 32.86 25.98
C ASP A 8 -10.21 33.27 24.80
N ASP A 9 -9.11 32.54 24.61
CA ASP A 9 -8.30 32.71 23.41
C ASP A 9 -7.74 31.35 22.96
N ASP A 10 -8.29 30.89 21.83
CA ASP A 10 -7.69 29.98 20.86
C ASP A 10 -7.80 28.44 20.98
N MET A 11 -8.81 27.90 21.69
CA MET A 11 -9.22 26.49 21.46
C MET A 11 -10.60 26.45 20.80
N PRO A 12 -10.72 26.06 19.51
CA PRO A 12 -12.03 25.95 18.88
C PRO A 12 -12.89 24.90 19.62
N ALA A 13 -14.19 25.13 19.66
CA ALA A 13 -15.15 24.21 20.28
C ALA A 13 -14.93 22.77 19.78
N GLU A 14 -15.05 21.80 20.69
CA GLU A 14 -14.87 20.38 20.38
C GLU A 14 -15.77 19.99 19.20
N ILE A 15 -15.16 19.47 18.14
CA ILE A 15 -15.89 19.15 16.92
C ILE A 15 -16.63 17.83 17.14
N ASP A 16 -17.96 17.88 17.13
CA ASP A 16 -18.79 16.68 17.20
C ASP A 16 -18.72 15.88 15.88
N PHE A 17 -18.16 14.68 15.96
CA PHE A 17 -18.03 13.73 14.84
C PHE A 17 -19.10 12.63 14.84
N ALA A 18 -20.14 12.70 15.68
CA ALA A 18 -21.16 11.65 15.79
C ALA A 18 -21.88 11.33 14.46
N GLY A 19 -21.94 12.30 13.54
CA GLY A 19 -22.50 12.11 12.19
C GLY A 19 -21.46 11.91 11.08
N ALA A 20 -20.18 11.76 11.41
CA ALA A 20 -19.11 11.66 10.42
C ALA A 20 -19.28 10.39 9.56
N THR A 21 -19.22 10.57 8.24
CA THR A 21 -19.25 9.46 7.28
C THR A 21 -17.85 9.09 6.84
N ARG A 22 -17.64 7.83 6.43
CA ARG A 22 -16.35 7.40 5.90
C ARG A 22 -15.98 8.28 4.70
N GLY A 23 -14.74 8.77 4.70
CA GLY A 23 -14.27 9.74 3.71
C GLY A 23 -14.37 9.25 2.26
N LYS A 24 -14.32 10.18 1.31
CA LYS A 24 -14.47 9.95 -0.15
C LYS A 24 -13.58 8.83 -0.73
N PHE A 25 -12.45 8.53 -0.11
CA PHE A 25 -11.50 7.50 -0.55
C PHE A 25 -11.70 6.14 0.11
N HIS A 26 -12.58 6.05 1.11
CA HIS A 26 -12.89 4.79 1.76
C HIS A 26 -13.64 3.86 0.79
N ARG A 27 -13.13 2.63 0.67
CA ARG A 27 -13.75 1.57 -0.12
C ARG A 27 -13.83 0.31 0.75
N ALA A 28 -15.05 -0.14 1.05
CA ALA A 28 -15.24 -1.36 1.82
C ALA A 28 -14.70 -2.55 1.04
N GLY A 29 -13.84 -3.37 1.67
CA GLY A 29 -13.25 -4.55 1.03
C GLY A 29 -12.21 -4.24 -0.06
N ALA A 30 -11.66 -3.02 -0.11
CA ALA A 30 -10.60 -2.73 -1.06
C ALA A 30 -9.35 -3.57 -0.78
N ALA A 31 -8.90 -4.29 -1.81
CA ALA A 31 -7.58 -4.91 -1.82
C ALA A 31 -6.54 -3.87 -2.24
N LEU A 32 -5.51 -3.68 -1.41
CA LEU A 32 -4.36 -2.87 -1.76
C LEU A 32 -3.31 -3.79 -2.38
N HIS A 33 -3.05 -3.64 -3.67
CA HIS A 33 -1.94 -4.31 -4.33
C HIS A 33 -0.69 -3.47 -4.13
N VAL A 34 0.33 -4.04 -3.49
CA VAL A 34 1.62 -3.38 -3.31
C VAL A 34 2.40 -3.50 -4.61
N ALA A 35 2.72 -2.37 -5.23
CA ALA A 35 3.62 -2.35 -6.38
C ALA A 35 5.04 -2.65 -5.89
N VAL A 36 5.65 -3.71 -6.44
CA VAL A 36 7.05 -4.04 -6.20
C VAL A 36 7.86 -3.51 -7.36
N TYR A 37 8.81 -2.62 -7.05
CA TYR A 37 9.77 -2.14 -8.04
C TYR A 37 10.93 -3.11 -8.15
N LEU A 38 11.29 -3.43 -9.39
CA LEU A 38 12.46 -4.24 -9.70
C LEU A 38 13.60 -3.30 -10.11
N ASP A 39 14.83 -3.74 -9.84
CA ASP A 39 16.00 -3.10 -10.45
C ASP A 39 15.88 -3.14 -11.99
N ALA A 40 16.40 -2.10 -12.65
CA ALA A 40 16.29 -1.95 -14.11
C ALA A 40 16.90 -3.14 -14.88
N THR A 41 18.01 -3.69 -14.40
CA THR A 41 18.69 -4.84 -15.02
C THR A 41 17.85 -6.10 -14.88
N VAL A 42 17.30 -6.31 -13.68
CA VAL A 42 16.43 -7.45 -13.38
C VAL A 42 15.15 -7.38 -14.19
N GLN A 43 14.53 -6.20 -14.26
CA GLN A 43 13.32 -5.96 -15.04
C GLN A 43 13.55 -6.22 -16.53
N GLY A 44 14.66 -5.71 -17.09
CA GLY A 44 15.01 -5.92 -18.49
C GLY A 44 15.15 -7.40 -18.82
N TRP A 45 15.90 -8.14 -17.99
CA TRP A 45 16.11 -9.58 -18.19
C TRP A 45 14.81 -10.38 -18.12
N LEU A 46 13.93 -10.09 -17.16
CA LEU A 46 12.64 -10.77 -17.03
C LEU A 46 11.70 -10.44 -18.20
N LEU A 47 11.67 -9.19 -18.65
CA LEU A 47 10.89 -8.81 -19.82
C LEU A 47 11.31 -9.59 -21.08
N ASP A 48 12.61 -9.70 -21.33
CA ASP A 48 13.11 -10.43 -22.50
C ASP A 48 12.82 -11.92 -22.41
N ARG A 49 12.95 -12.49 -21.22
CA ARG A 49 12.58 -13.88 -20.97
C ARG A 49 11.08 -14.11 -21.17
N ALA A 50 10.23 -13.22 -20.66
CA ALA A 50 8.77 -13.33 -20.77
C ALA A 50 8.33 -13.25 -22.24
N ARG A 51 8.92 -12.33 -23.01
CA ARG A 51 8.74 -12.24 -24.47
C ARG A 51 9.15 -13.51 -25.18
N ALA A 52 10.30 -14.08 -24.84
CA ALA A 52 10.78 -15.33 -25.44
C ALA A 52 9.85 -16.52 -25.14
N GLN A 53 9.18 -16.50 -23.99
CA GLN A 53 8.22 -17.52 -23.57
C GLN A 53 6.77 -17.25 -24.02
N GLY A 54 6.49 -16.06 -24.57
CA GLY A 54 5.15 -15.65 -24.96
C GLY A 54 4.18 -15.45 -23.80
N VAL A 55 4.68 -15.17 -22.59
CA VAL A 55 3.88 -14.98 -21.37
C VAL A 55 3.99 -13.55 -20.87
N ASP A 56 3.04 -13.14 -20.02
CA ASP A 56 3.10 -11.83 -19.37
C ASP A 56 4.20 -11.78 -18.29
N LEU A 57 4.77 -10.59 -18.06
CA LEU A 57 5.79 -10.40 -17.02
C LEU A 57 5.26 -10.77 -15.63
N SER A 58 4.01 -10.44 -15.32
CA SER A 58 3.39 -10.77 -14.03
C SER A 58 3.23 -12.29 -13.87
N GLU A 59 2.82 -12.98 -14.92
CA GLU A 59 2.70 -14.45 -14.91
C GLU A 59 4.07 -15.10 -14.67
N GLN A 60 5.10 -14.66 -15.39
CA GLN A 60 6.45 -15.15 -15.20
C GLN A 60 6.98 -14.87 -13.78
N MET A 61 6.75 -13.66 -13.27
CA MET A 61 7.18 -13.27 -11.93
C MET A 61 6.55 -14.14 -10.86
N ASN A 62 5.23 -14.34 -10.93
CA ASN A 62 4.51 -15.16 -9.96
C ASN A 62 4.99 -16.63 -9.99
N ALA A 63 5.24 -17.17 -11.19
CA ALA A 63 5.77 -18.52 -11.32
C ALA A 63 7.19 -18.67 -10.74
N LEU A 64 8.05 -17.65 -10.91
CA LEU A 64 9.39 -17.63 -10.35
C LEU A 64 9.35 -17.54 -8.82
N LEU A 65 8.60 -16.57 -8.28
CA LEU A 65 8.51 -16.34 -6.84
C LEU A 65 7.88 -17.53 -6.10
N ARG A 66 6.87 -18.18 -6.69
CA ARG A 66 6.26 -19.37 -6.07
C ARG A 66 7.27 -20.51 -5.89
N LYS A 67 8.09 -20.77 -6.91
CA LYS A 67 9.15 -21.78 -6.83
C LYS A 67 10.21 -21.43 -5.80
N ASP A 68 10.55 -20.15 -5.66
CA ASP A 68 11.52 -19.73 -4.66
C ASP A 68 10.95 -19.82 -3.23
N ILE A 69 9.66 -19.53 -3.03
CA ILE A 69 8.96 -19.79 -1.75
C ILE A 69 9.01 -21.28 -1.40
N GLU A 70 8.64 -22.16 -2.33
CA GLU A 70 8.69 -23.62 -2.13
C GLU A 70 10.09 -24.09 -1.73
N ARG A 71 11.15 -23.56 -2.36
CA ARG A 71 12.54 -23.86 -2.02
C ARG A 71 12.90 -23.40 -0.62
N ILE A 72 12.53 -22.18 -0.24
CA ILE A 72 12.79 -21.63 1.09
C ILE A 72 12.08 -22.46 2.16
N GLU A 73 10.82 -22.84 1.92
CA GLU A 73 10.05 -23.67 2.85
C GLU A 73 10.62 -25.09 2.97
N SER A 74 11.08 -25.69 1.86
CA SER A 74 11.68 -27.04 1.87
C SER A 74 13.05 -27.11 2.56
N ALA A 75 13.75 -25.98 2.67
CA ALA A 75 15.04 -25.88 3.35
C ALA A 75 14.90 -25.59 4.86
N ARG A 76 13.67 -25.50 5.36
CA ARG A 76 13.31 -25.18 6.74
C ARG A 76 12.98 -26.46 7.52
#